data_AF-O25946-F1
#
_entry.id   AF-O25946-F1
#
_cell.length_a   1.000
_cell.length_b   1.000
_cell.length_c   1.000
_cell.angle_alpha   90.00
_cell.angle_beta   90.00
_cell.angle_gamma   90.00
#
_symmetry.space_group_name_H-M   'P 1'
#
loop_
_entity.id
_entity.type
_entity.pdbx_description
1 polymer ?
#
loop_
_entity_poly.entity_id
_entity_poly.type
_entity_poly.pdbx_seq_one_letter_code
_entity_poly.pdbx_strand_id
1 'polypeptide(L)'
;MEKELVTWFNILNKPPLEYLKGVEDFYNAYGEVLEMQDRHAHLLSYKDDDYLHVILCASILHHYSDQDIETLKELLVKFYYQDWVAGQTKTTRSQTCCNIINVLKEKKSMDYITSIVKEYLDDKNITQRFKDNLKDSNLYTKFYFINGKTAKKNSWVKPILILVEYFMSDNANPACIKMDDDLHVERILPQNPDPSSQWMKDFSEEERGLYTHSLANLTLLGGKKNTKALSQALNQDFKEKKEIYMGKTIMLDNKKTFRVMTCYDMTKNDVCRYTEWTPTSLEKRKES
;
A
#
# COMPACT_ATOMS: atom_id res chain seq x y z
N MET A 1 33.85 25.66 17.81
CA MET A 1 33.93 24.30 17.27
C MET A 1 34.65 23.31 18.18
N GLU A 2 35.98 23.35 18.35
CA GLU A 2 36.71 22.31 19.10
C GLU A 2 36.31 22.24 20.59
N LYS A 3 36.22 23.41 21.26
CA LYS A 3 35.72 23.50 22.65
C LYS A 3 34.27 23.03 22.83
N GLU A 4 33.42 23.25 21.83
CA GLU A 4 32.00 22.85 21.87
C GLU A 4 31.86 21.33 21.71
N LEU A 5 32.61 20.73 20.78
CA LEU A 5 32.63 19.28 20.57
C LEU A 5 33.11 18.53 21.83
N VAL A 6 34.21 18.98 22.44
CA VAL A 6 34.72 18.38 23.69
C VAL A 6 33.67 18.48 24.81
N THR A 7 32.97 19.62 24.89
CA THR A 7 31.90 19.80 25.89
C THR A 7 30.76 18.80 25.68
N TRP A 8 30.31 18.60 24.45
CA TRP A 8 29.26 17.62 24.14
C TRP A 8 29.69 16.18 24.43
N PHE A 9 30.91 15.77 24.07
CA PHE A 9 31.39 14.42 24.36
C PHE A 9 31.56 14.17 25.87
N ASN A 10 31.95 15.19 26.63
CA ASN A 10 31.98 15.12 28.10
C ASN A 10 30.57 14.94 28.69
N ILE A 11 29.54 15.61 28.15
CA ILE A 11 28.13 15.44 28.57
C ILE A 11 27.62 14.03 28.24
N LEU A 12 27.99 13.50 27.07
CA LEU A 12 27.59 12.16 26.63
C LEU A 12 28.29 11.02 27.39
N ASN A 13 29.32 11.33 28.18
CA ASN A 13 30.15 10.37 28.92
C ASN A 13 30.67 9.21 28.07
N LYS A 14 30.94 9.47 26.78
CA LYS A 14 31.44 8.51 25.79
C LYS A 14 32.60 9.12 25.01
N PRO A 15 33.69 8.37 24.76
CA PRO A 15 34.76 8.83 23.87
C PRO A 15 34.21 9.16 22.48
N PRO A 16 34.74 10.19 21.79
CA PRO A 16 34.30 10.56 20.44
C PRO A 16 34.30 9.39 19.45
N LEU A 17 35.29 8.50 19.56
CA LEU A 17 35.40 7.30 18.72
C LEU A 17 34.24 6.32 18.94
N GLU A 18 33.78 6.13 20.17
CA GLU A 18 32.64 5.24 20.47
C GLU A 18 31.35 5.84 19.89
N TYR A 19 31.19 7.16 19.99
CA TYR A 19 30.04 7.84 19.38
C TYR A 19 30.04 7.70 17.85
N LEU A 20 31.18 7.97 17.20
CA LEU A 20 31.32 7.83 15.75
C LEU A 20 31.07 6.39 15.30
N LYS A 21 31.50 5.41 16.09
CA LYS A 21 31.23 3.99 15.81
C LYS A 21 29.73 3.70 15.83
N GLY A 22 28.98 4.22 16.80
CA GLY A 22 27.52 4.07 16.83
C GLY A 22 26.81 4.70 15.63
N VAL A 23 27.33 5.82 15.09
CA VAL A 23 26.81 6.44 13.86
C VAL A 23 27.10 5.56 12.64
N GLU A 24 28.31 5.01 12.54
CA GLU A 24 28.69 4.07 11.48
C GLU A 24 27.82 2.80 11.51
N ASP A 25 27.61 2.21 12.69
CA ASP A 25 26.80 1.01 12.84
C ASP A 25 25.34 1.28 12.45
N PHE A 26 24.78 2.43 12.85
CA PHE A 26 23.44 2.84 12.42
C PHE A 26 23.37 3.03 10.90
N TYR A 27 24.38 3.66 10.30
CA TYR A 27 24.43 3.84 8.84
C TYR A 27 24.44 2.49 8.10
N ASN A 28 25.22 1.52 8.57
CA ASN A 28 25.26 0.17 7.99
C ASN A 28 23.91 -0.54 8.12
N ALA A 29 23.31 -0.52 9.31
CA ALA A 29 21.98 -1.09 9.54
C ALA A 29 20.91 -0.42 8.65
N TYR A 30 21.01 0.89 8.45
CA TYR A 30 20.12 1.62 7.55
C TYR A 30 20.31 1.19 6.09
N GLY A 31 21.55 0.94 5.66
CA GLY A 31 21.85 0.35 4.35
C GLY A 31 21.18 -1.01 4.17
N GLU A 32 21.32 -1.90 5.15
CA GLU A 32 20.66 -3.22 5.14
C GLU A 32 19.13 -3.11 5.03
N VAL A 33 18.51 -2.18 5.77
CA VAL A 33 17.05 -1.93 5.68
C VAL A 33 16.63 -1.49 4.28
N LEU A 34 17.42 -0.63 3.62
CA LEU A 34 17.12 -0.17 2.25
C LEU A 34 17.30 -1.29 1.20
N GLU A 35 18.15 -2.27 1.48
CA GLU A 35 18.44 -3.38 0.58
C GLU A 35 17.44 -4.53 0.70
N MET A 36 16.57 -4.56 1.72
CA MET A 36 15.56 -5.61 1.88
C MET A 36 14.64 -5.74 0.65
N GLN A 37 14.58 -6.95 0.06
CA GLN A 37 13.82 -7.26 -1.16
C GLN A 37 12.61 -8.18 -0.96
N ASP A 38 12.15 -8.35 0.27
CA ASP A 38 10.94 -9.14 0.56
C ASP A 38 9.66 -8.30 0.45
N ARG A 39 8.52 -8.98 0.30
CA ARG A 39 7.21 -8.36 0.15
C ARG A 39 6.85 -7.41 1.30
N HIS A 40 7.24 -7.72 2.54
CA HIS A 40 6.89 -6.88 3.69
C HIS A 40 7.73 -5.62 3.70
N ALA A 41 9.03 -5.72 3.42
CA ALA A 41 9.88 -4.55 3.22
C ALA A 41 9.36 -3.65 2.08
N HIS A 42 8.95 -4.22 0.96
CA HIS A 42 8.34 -3.46 -0.14
C HIS A 42 7.04 -2.76 0.29
N LEU A 43 6.15 -3.44 1.01
CA LEU A 43 4.92 -2.83 1.54
C LEU A 43 5.22 -1.67 2.50
N LEU A 44 6.18 -1.87 3.40
CA LEU A 44 6.64 -0.86 4.34
C LEU A 44 7.27 0.34 3.62
N SER A 45 7.97 0.14 2.50
CA SER A 45 8.61 1.22 1.73
C SER A 45 7.63 2.24 1.14
N TYR A 46 6.35 1.86 0.93
CA TYR A 46 5.31 2.81 0.49
C TYR A 46 4.90 3.79 1.59
N LYS A 47 5.29 3.53 2.84
CA LYS A 47 5.05 4.40 3.97
C LYS A 47 6.27 5.30 4.24
N ASP A 48 6.16 6.56 3.87
CA ASP A 48 7.10 7.61 4.28
C ASP A 48 6.97 7.85 5.80
N ASP A 49 7.81 7.18 6.59
CA ASP A 49 7.93 7.35 8.04
C ASP A 49 9.34 7.00 8.54
N ASP A 50 10.03 7.95 9.19
CA ASP A 50 11.37 7.73 9.71
C ASP A 50 11.38 6.73 10.88
N TYR A 51 10.30 6.69 11.68
CA TYR A 51 10.20 5.75 12.80
C TYR A 51 10.23 4.29 12.32
N LEU A 52 9.66 4.01 11.15
CA LEU A 52 9.68 2.68 10.54
C LEU A 52 11.12 2.21 10.32
N HIS A 53 11.94 3.05 9.69
CA HIS A 53 13.33 2.74 9.42
C HIS A 53 14.14 2.59 10.71
N VAL A 54 13.92 3.47 11.69
CA VAL A 54 14.60 3.40 12.99
C VAL A 54 14.23 2.12 13.75
N ILE A 55 12.97 1.66 13.70
CA ILE A 55 12.55 0.39 14.29
C ILE A 55 13.30 -0.79 13.66
N LEU A 56 13.37 -0.86 12.33
CA LEU A 56 14.07 -1.93 11.63
C LEU A 56 15.59 -1.87 11.90
N CYS A 57 16.20 -0.69 11.88
CA CYS A 57 17.60 -0.50 12.26
C CYS A 57 17.86 -0.96 13.70
N ALA A 58 16.95 -0.65 14.64
CA ALA A 58 17.07 -1.09 16.02
C ALA A 58 17.04 -2.62 16.14
N SER A 59 16.21 -3.32 15.37
CA SER A 59 16.23 -4.80 15.37
C SER A 59 17.56 -5.38 14.90
N ILE A 60 18.17 -4.80 13.86
CA ILE A 60 19.48 -5.23 13.33
C ILE A 60 20.59 -4.94 14.35
N LEU A 61 20.66 -3.69 14.84
CA LEU A 61 21.69 -3.24 15.80
C LEU A 61 21.66 -4.01 17.12
N HIS A 62 20.49 -4.51 17.53
CA HIS A 62 20.34 -5.28 18.75
C HIS A 62 20.37 -6.80 18.53
N HIS A 63 20.73 -7.24 17.31
CA HIS A 63 20.96 -8.63 16.92
C HIS A 63 19.75 -9.54 17.12
N TYR A 64 18.57 -9.07 16.72
CA TYR A 64 17.42 -9.94 16.53
C TYR A 64 17.69 -10.92 15.40
N SER A 65 17.12 -12.13 15.48
CA SER A 65 17.28 -13.14 14.43
C SER A 65 16.56 -12.73 13.14
N ASP A 66 16.96 -13.29 11.99
CA ASP A 66 16.25 -13.06 10.72
C ASP A 66 14.76 -13.39 10.83
N GLN A 67 14.41 -14.42 11.60
CA GLN A 67 13.02 -14.81 11.85
C GLN A 67 12.27 -13.77 12.68
N ASP A 68 12.91 -13.17 13.68
CA ASP A 68 12.31 -12.10 14.47
C ASP A 68 12.15 -10.82 13.63
N ILE A 69 13.13 -10.50 12.77
CA ILE A 69 13.07 -9.36 11.85
C ILE A 69 11.93 -9.54 10.84
N GLU A 70 11.74 -10.76 10.31
CA GLU A 70 10.60 -11.09 9.45
C GLU A 70 9.27 -10.92 10.20
N THR A 71 9.18 -11.47 11.41
CA THR A 71 8.00 -11.34 12.29
C THR A 71 7.70 -9.86 12.60
N LEU A 72 8.76 -9.06 12.81
CA LEU A 72 8.64 -7.62 13.03
C LEU A 72 8.10 -6.92 11.78
N LYS A 73 8.61 -7.20 10.59
CA LYS A 73 8.08 -6.61 9.34
C LYS A 73 6.60 -6.95 9.13
N GLU A 74 6.20 -8.20 9.35
CA GLU A 74 4.78 -8.59 9.28
C GLU A 74 3.90 -7.79 10.26
N LEU A 75 4.37 -7.65 11.49
CA LEU A 75 3.69 -6.88 12.53
C LEU A 75 3.60 -5.40 12.14
N LEU A 76 4.68 -4.83 11.59
CA LEU A 76 4.73 -3.44 11.17
C LEU A 76 3.82 -3.18 9.97
N VAL A 77 3.70 -4.10 9.01
CA VAL A 77 2.72 -3.98 7.92
C VAL A 77 1.32 -3.89 8.52
N LYS A 78 0.95 -4.80 9.44
CA LYS A 78 -0.35 -4.77 10.14
C LYS A 78 -0.58 -3.47 10.91
N PHE A 79 0.43 -2.98 11.61
CA PHE A 79 0.38 -1.74 12.39
C PHE A 79 0.20 -0.51 11.50
N TYR A 80 1.13 -0.28 10.57
CA TYR A 80 1.16 0.93 9.75
C TYR A 80 0.01 0.99 8.76
N TYR A 81 -0.41 -0.13 8.18
CA TYR A 81 -1.52 -0.11 7.21
C TYR A 81 -2.85 0.13 7.90
N GLN A 82 -3.09 -0.48 9.07
CA GLN A 82 -4.31 -0.19 9.84
C GLN A 82 -4.35 1.26 10.31
N ASP A 83 -3.24 1.77 10.87
CA ASP A 83 -3.09 3.17 11.25
C ASP A 83 -3.36 4.12 10.07
N TRP A 84 -2.75 3.85 8.91
CA TRP A 84 -2.84 4.69 7.72
C TRP A 84 -4.26 4.71 7.14
N VAL A 85 -4.88 3.55 6.96
CA VAL A 85 -6.25 3.44 6.44
C VAL A 85 -7.27 3.99 7.42
N ALA A 86 -7.06 3.84 8.74
CA ALA A 86 -7.90 4.46 9.75
C ALA A 86 -7.81 6.00 9.76
N GLY A 87 -6.84 6.59 9.06
CA GLY A 87 -6.67 8.04 8.91
C GLY A 87 -5.86 8.68 10.03
N GLN A 88 -4.98 7.92 10.69
CA GLN A 88 -4.10 8.41 11.74
C GLN A 88 -2.87 9.14 11.18
N THR A 89 -2.22 9.93 12.04
CA THR A 89 -1.07 10.78 11.67
C THR A 89 0.23 10.26 12.30
N LYS A 90 1.39 10.77 11.83
CA LYS A 90 2.69 10.46 12.45
C LYS A 90 2.67 10.73 13.96
N THR A 91 2.09 11.85 14.38
CA THR A 91 1.98 12.26 15.78
C THR A 91 1.17 11.28 16.64
N THR A 92 0.12 10.65 16.09
CA THR A 92 -0.72 9.76 16.88
C THR A 92 -0.03 8.44 17.21
N ARG A 93 0.93 8.00 16.38
CA ARG A 93 1.66 6.73 16.54
C ARG A 93 3.09 6.89 17.08
N SER A 94 3.62 8.11 17.18
CA SER A 94 5.02 8.36 17.55
C SER A 94 5.41 7.73 18.89
N GLN A 95 4.55 7.85 19.91
CA GLN A 95 4.81 7.25 21.22
C GLN A 95 4.91 5.72 21.14
N THR A 96 4.01 5.08 20.40
CA THR A 96 4.04 3.62 20.15
C THR A 96 5.34 3.22 19.45
N CYS A 97 5.75 3.98 18.44
CA CYS A 97 7.03 3.73 17.75
C CYS A 97 8.23 3.86 18.71
N CYS A 98 8.26 4.90 19.56
CA CYS A 98 9.30 5.06 20.58
C CYS A 98 9.32 3.89 21.58
N ASN A 99 8.14 3.41 22.00
CA ASN A 99 8.03 2.26 22.89
C ASN A 99 8.60 1.00 22.25
N ILE A 100 8.28 0.74 20.97
CA ILE A 100 8.83 -0.39 20.22
C ILE A 100 10.37 -0.30 20.15
N ILE A 101 10.91 0.88 19.82
CA ILE A 101 12.36 1.10 19.75
C ILE A 101 13.02 0.81 21.11
N ASN A 102 12.46 1.30 22.21
CA ASN A 102 13.00 1.06 23.55
C ASN A 102 12.99 -0.43 23.91
N VAL A 103 11.92 -1.14 23.59
CA VAL A 103 11.76 -2.57 23.83
C VAL A 103 12.73 -3.42 22.99
N LEU A 104 12.99 -3.01 21.75
CA LEU A 104 14.04 -3.60 20.92
C LEU A 104 15.43 -3.40 21.54
N LYS A 105 15.73 -2.21 22.05
CA LYS A 105 17.00 -1.92 22.74
C LYS A 105 17.21 -2.79 23.98
N GLU A 106 16.12 -3.07 24.70
CA GLU A 106 16.09 -3.97 25.86
C GLU A 106 16.07 -5.46 25.49
N LYS A 107 16.11 -5.80 24.19
CA LYS A 107 16.10 -7.17 23.65
C LYS A 107 14.92 -8.01 24.15
N LYS A 108 13.74 -7.40 24.26
CA LYS A 108 12.51 -8.12 24.64
C LYS A 108 12.00 -9.00 23.50
N SER A 109 11.16 -9.98 23.81
CA SER A 109 10.59 -10.88 22.80
C SER A 109 9.63 -10.18 21.83
N MET A 110 9.44 -10.79 20.66
CA MET A 110 8.45 -10.35 19.67
C MET A 110 7.01 -10.36 20.21
N ASP A 111 6.69 -11.24 21.16
CA ASP A 111 5.38 -11.25 21.84
C ASP A 111 5.12 -9.95 22.61
N TYR A 112 6.14 -9.40 23.27
CA TYR A 112 6.03 -8.13 23.99
C TYR A 112 5.88 -6.94 23.04
N ILE A 113 6.57 -6.97 21.89
CA ILE A 113 6.40 -5.94 20.85
C ILE A 113 4.98 -6.02 20.24
N THR A 114 4.48 -7.24 20.04
CA THR A 114 3.12 -7.49 19.54
C THR A 114 2.05 -6.96 20.50
N SER A 115 2.25 -7.08 21.82
CA SER A 115 1.30 -6.55 22.81
C SER A 115 1.20 -5.03 22.77
N ILE A 116 2.33 -4.32 22.57
CA ILE A 116 2.35 -2.86 22.40
C ILE A 116 1.57 -2.42 21.17
N VAL A 117 1.76 -3.11 20.03
CA VAL A 117 1.01 -2.83 18.80
C VAL A 117 -0.48 -3.10 19.00
N LYS A 118 -0.83 -4.21 19.66
CA LYS A 118 -2.22 -4.55 19.95
C LYS A 118 -2.89 -3.50 20.83
N GLU A 119 -2.24 -3.09 21.92
CA GLU A 119 -2.74 -2.03 22.81
C GLU A 119 -3.06 -0.75 22.03
N TYR A 120 -2.14 -0.33 21.15
CA TYR A 120 -2.37 0.84 20.29
C TYR A 120 -3.58 0.70 19.36
N LEU A 121 -3.70 -0.47 18.71
CA LEU A 121 -4.78 -0.73 17.76
C LEU A 121 -6.15 -0.79 18.45
N ASP A 122 -6.19 -1.34 19.67
CA ASP A 122 -7.40 -1.51 20.48
C ASP A 122 -7.83 -0.18 21.13
N ASP A 123 -6.93 0.53 21.83
CA ASP A 123 -7.21 1.78 22.56
C ASP A 123 -7.85 2.85 21.67
N LYS A 124 -7.38 2.95 20.42
CA LYS A 124 -7.84 3.97 19.47
C LYS A 124 -8.89 3.46 18.49
N ASN A 125 -9.43 2.25 18.71
CA ASN A 125 -10.38 1.57 17.83
C ASN A 125 -9.92 1.56 16.36
N ILE A 126 -8.61 1.42 16.14
CA ILE A 126 -7.97 1.52 14.81
C ILE A 126 -8.45 0.38 13.92
N THR A 127 -8.52 -0.83 14.47
CA THR A 127 -8.94 -2.03 13.74
C THR A 127 -10.36 -1.89 13.18
N GLN A 128 -11.28 -1.29 13.94
CA GLN A 128 -12.65 -1.07 13.45
C GLN A 128 -12.69 0.02 12.38
N ARG A 129 -12.01 1.14 12.61
CA ARG A 129 -11.91 2.23 11.63
C ARG A 129 -11.26 1.79 10.32
N PHE A 130 -10.26 0.91 10.41
CA PHE A 130 -9.64 0.24 9.27
C PHE A 130 -10.70 -0.52 8.46
N LYS A 131 -11.48 -1.38 9.12
CA LYS A 131 -12.56 -2.16 8.47
C LYS A 131 -13.64 -1.26 7.88
N ASP A 132 -14.08 -0.23 8.60
CA ASP A 132 -15.14 0.68 8.17
C ASP A 132 -14.71 1.46 6.93
N ASN A 133 -13.46 1.97 6.90
CA ASN A 133 -12.93 2.70 5.75
C ASN A 133 -12.73 1.82 4.51
N LEU A 134 -12.39 0.53 4.68
CA LEU A 134 -12.32 -0.42 3.55
C LEU A 134 -13.71 -0.80 3.01
N LYS A 135 -14.75 -0.74 3.84
CA LYS A 135 -16.14 -1.02 3.47
C LYS A 135 -16.90 0.20 2.93
N ASP A 136 -16.32 1.39 2.99
CA ASP A 136 -16.92 2.63 2.49
C ASP A 136 -17.20 2.50 0.98
N SER A 137 -18.46 2.61 0.58
CA SER A 137 -18.89 2.50 -0.82
C SER A 137 -18.33 3.61 -1.71
N ASN A 138 -17.88 4.71 -1.11
CA ASN A 138 -17.30 5.86 -1.79
C ASN A 138 -15.80 6.04 -1.49
N LEU A 139 -15.11 4.98 -1.03
CA LEU A 139 -13.71 5.04 -0.60
C LEU A 139 -12.79 5.60 -1.68
N TYR A 140 -13.01 5.25 -2.96
CA TYR A 140 -12.15 5.70 -4.05
C TYR A 140 -12.15 7.23 -4.14
N THR A 141 -13.33 7.85 -4.18
CA THR A 141 -13.46 9.31 -4.22
C THR A 141 -12.90 9.94 -2.94
N LYS A 142 -13.21 9.37 -1.78
CA LYS A 142 -12.89 9.92 -0.47
C LYS A 142 -11.40 9.82 -0.11
N PHE A 143 -10.73 8.73 -0.47
CA PHE A 143 -9.37 8.44 -0.02
C PHE A 143 -8.32 8.49 -1.15
N TYR A 144 -8.72 8.34 -2.42
CA TYR A 144 -7.78 8.46 -3.54
C TYR A 144 -7.65 9.89 -4.07
N PHE A 145 -8.72 10.69 -4.07
CA PHE A 145 -8.72 12.05 -4.67
C PHE A 145 -8.92 13.19 -3.66
N ILE A 146 -8.24 14.31 -3.88
CA ILE A 146 -8.56 15.63 -3.34
C ILE A 146 -9.66 16.21 -4.23
N ASN A 147 -10.81 16.53 -3.63
CA ASN A 147 -11.97 17.12 -4.30
C ASN A 147 -12.40 16.36 -5.58
N GLY A 148 -12.21 15.04 -5.61
CA GLY A 148 -12.56 14.18 -6.75
C GLY A 148 -11.72 14.37 -8.02
N LYS A 149 -10.65 15.19 -7.99
CA LYS A 149 -9.89 15.57 -9.20
C LYS A 149 -8.42 15.21 -9.15
N THR A 150 -7.73 15.53 -8.06
CA THR A 150 -6.27 15.38 -7.95
C THR A 150 -5.94 14.22 -7.03
N ALA A 151 -5.13 13.25 -7.45
CA ALA A 151 -4.76 12.14 -6.58
C ALA A 151 -4.09 12.65 -5.30
N LYS A 152 -4.51 12.14 -4.13
CA LYS A 152 -3.87 12.46 -2.86
C LYS A 152 -2.50 11.82 -2.84
N LYS A 153 -1.45 12.64 -2.63
CA LYS A 153 -0.06 12.17 -2.50
C LYS A 153 0.09 11.03 -1.48
N ASN A 154 -0.65 11.10 -0.37
CA ASN A 154 -0.59 10.13 0.73
C ASN A 154 -1.79 9.17 0.77
N SER A 155 -2.43 8.91 -0.39
CA SER A 155 -3.51 7.93 -0.48
C SER A 155 -2.99 6.52 -0.23
N TRP A 156 -3.66 5.79 0.67
CA TRP A 156 -3.39 4.38 0.93
C TRP A 156 -4.03 3.41 -0.10
N VAL A 157 -4.89 3.90 -1.01
CA VAL A 157 -5.63 3.02 -1.95
C VAL A 157 -4.69 2.20 -2.84
N LYS A 158 -3.68 2.81 -3.46
CA LYS A 158 -2.66 2.10 -4.24
C LYS A 158 -1.92 1.05 -3.38
N PRO A 159 -1.33 1.42 -2.21
CA PRO A 159 -0.70 0.47 -1.30
C PRO A 159 -1.58 -0.71 -0.89
N ILE A 160 -2.89 -0.51 -0.68
CA ILE A 160 -3.81 -1.60 -0.34
C ILE A 160 -4.00 -2.56 -1.52
N LEU A 161 -4.16 -2.04 -2.74
CA LEU A 161 -4.25 -2.89 -3.92
C LEU A 161 -2.93 -3.63 -4.21
N ILE A 162 -1.78 -2.98 -3.96
CA ILE A 162 -0.45 -3.62 -4.04
C ILE A 162 -0.30 -4.72 -2.98
N LEU A 163 -0.83 -4.50 -1.77
CA LEU A 163 -0.87 -5.53 -0.73
C LEU A 163 -1.62 -6.75 -1.25
N VAL A 164 -2.82 -6.57 -1.79
CA VAL A 164 -3.58 -7.70 -2.37
C VAL A 164 -2.77 -8.38 -3.48
N GLU A 165 -2.20 -7.61 -4.41
CA GLU A 165 -1.37 -8.13 -5.50
C GLU A 165 -0.20 -9.01 -5.01
N TYR A 166 0.54 -8.57 -3.99
CA TYR A 166 1.66 -9.34 -3.45
C TYR A 166 1.23 -10.64 -2.80
N PHE A 167 0.06 -10.68 -2.17
CA PHE A 167 -0.46 -11.87 -1.52
C PHE A 167 -1.30 -12.77 -2.44
N MET A 168 -1.44 -12.43 -3.72
CA MET A 168 -2.03 -13.33 -4.72
C MET A 168 -1.09 -14.43 -5.21
N SER A 169 0.21 -14.30 -4.92
CA SER A 169 1.21 -15.33 -5.22
C SER A 169 1.94 -15.72 -3.93
N ASP A 170 2.46 -16.95 -3.89
CA ASP A 170 3.30 -17.41 -2.79
C ASP A 170 4.74 -16.86 -2.85
N ASN A 171 5.03 -15.93 -3.77
CA ASN A 171 6.35 -15.34 -3.88
C ASN A 171 6.60 -14.39 -2.69
N ALA A 172 7.49 -14.78 -1.78
CA ALA A 172 7.92 -13.95 -0.68
C ALA A 172 8.76 -12.73 -1.11
N ASN A 173 9.35 -12.76 -2.31
CA ASN A 173 10.23 -11.72 -2.87
C ASN A 173 9.71 -11.26 -4.24
N PRO A 174 8.50 -10.65 -4.31
CA PRO A 174 7.98 -10.08 -5.54
C PRO A 174 8.81 -8.86 -5.93
N ALA A 175 8.86 -8.52 -7.22
CA ALA A 175 9.47 -7.27 -7.63
C ALA A 175 8.71 -6.06 -7.02
N CYS A 176 9.45 -5.07 -6.52
CA CYS A 176 8.86 -3.84 -6.01
C CYS A 176 8.03 -3.13 -7.10
N ILE A 177 6.77 -2.81 -6.79
CA ILE A 177 5.87 -2.12 -7.71
C ILE A 177 6.11 -0.62 -7.56
N LYS A 178 6.61 0.01 -8.62
CA LYS A 178 6.84 1.45 -8.60
C LYS A 178 5.50 2.20 -8.56
N MET A 179 5.33 3.06 -7.55
CA MET A 179 4.18 3.95 -7.43
C MET A 179 4.35 5.23 -8.25
N ASP A 180 4.67 5.08 -9.53
CA ASP A 180 4.82 6.21 -10.46
C ASP A 180 3.49 6.59 -11.15
N ASP A 181 3.59 7.49 -12.12
CA ASP A 181 2.47 7.97 -12.93
C ASP A 181 1.95 6.92 -13.94
N ASP A 182 2.65 5.81 -14.13
CA ASP A 182 2.24 4.72 -15.02
C ASP A 182 1.43 3.64 -14.26
N LEU A 183 1.42 3.69 -12.92
CA LEU A 183 0.52 2.91 -12.08
C LEU A 183 -0.81 3.62 -11.89
N HIS A 184 -1.91 2.99 -12.33
CA HIS A 184 -3.26 3.53 -12.20
C HIS A 184 -4.13 2.64 -11.32
N VAL A 185 -5.09 3.26 -10.63
CA VAL A 185 -6.22 2.57 -10.01
C VAL A 185 -7.37 2.64 -10.99
N GLU A 186 -7.76 1.50 -11.53
CA GLU A 186 -8.84 1.35 -12.51
C GLU A 186 -10.16 0.99 -11.80
N ARG A 187 -11.26 1.53 -12.32
CA ARG A 187 -12.62 1.12 -11.94
C ARG A 187 -13.18 0.20 -13.01
N ILE A 188 -13.52 -1.02 -12.63
CA ILE A 188 -13.99 -2.02 -13.60
C ILE A 188 -15.37 -1.62 -14.12
N LEU A 189 -16.35 -1.38 -13.23
CA LEU A 189 -17.57 -0.63 -13.53
C LEU A 189 -17.22 0.86 -13.68
N PRO A 190 -17.41 1.46 -14.87
CA PRO A 190 -17.12 2.88 -15.09
C PRO A 190 -17.97 3.81 -14.21
N GLN A 191 -17.46 5.02 -13.96
CA GLN A 191 -18.22 6.04 -13.24
C GLN A 191 -19.38 6.61 -14.06
N ASN A 192 -19.14 6.82 -15.36
CA ASN A 192 -20.14 7.34 -16.29
C ASN A 192 -20.25 6.35 -17.47
N PRO A 193 -20.88 5.19 -17.28
CA PRO A 193 -21.09 4.23 -18.37
C PRO A 193 -21.98 4.85 -19.45
N ASP A 194 -21.82 4.40 -20.70
CA ASP A 194 -22.68 4.84 -21.78
C ASP A 194 -24.14 4.42 -21.52
N PRO A 195 -25.15 5.28 -21.76
CA PRO A 195 -26.56 4.94 -21.52
C PRO A 195 -27.06 3.67 -22.23
N SER A 196 -26.42 3.26 -23.33
CA SER A 196 -26.74 2.06 -24.10
C SER A 196 -25.90 0.82 -23.74
N SER A 197 -24.91 0.98 -22.85
CA SER A 197 -23.97 -0.07 -22.44
C SER A 197 -24.62 -1.19 -21.65
N GLN A 198 -23.96 -2.36 -21.60
CA GLN A 198 -24.39 -3.47 -20.77
C GLN A 198 -24.39 -3.11 -19.27
N TRP A 199 -23.51 -2.20 -18.84
CA TRP A 199 -23.50 -1.67 -17.47
C TRP A 199 -24.85 -1.11 -17.02
N MET A 200 -25.60 -0.47 -17.92
CA MET A 200 -26.91 0.12 -17.60
C MET A 200 -28.03 -0.92 -17.46
N LYS A 201 -27.81 -2.13 -17.99
CA LYS A 201 -28.73 -3.27 -17.86
C LYS A 201 -28.40 -4.11 -16.63
N ASP A 202 -27.11 -4.24 -16.33
CA ASP A 202 -26.61 -5.08 -15.23
C ASP A 202 -26.67 -4.38 -13.86
N PHE A 203 -26.74 -3.05 -13.84
CA PHE A 203 -26.81 -2.26 -12.61
C PHE A 203 -27.94 -1.25 -12.64
N SER A 204 -28.71 -1.20 -11.56
CA SER A 204 -29.56 -0.05 -11.23
C SER A 204 -28.72 1.18 -10.86
N GLU A 205 -29.36 2.35 -10.81
CA GLU A 205 -28.69 3.57 -10.36
C GLU A 205 -28.19 3.48 -8.90
N GLU A 206 -28.98 2.88 -8.03
CA GLU A 206 -28.61 2.65 -6.63
C GLU A 206 -27.38 1.74 -6.52
N GLU A 207 -27.35 0.64 -7.27
CA GLU A 207 -26.21 -0.28 -7.26
C GLU A 207 -24.95 0.36 -7.84
N ARG A 208 -25.05 1.19 -8.89
CA ARG A 208 -23.90 1.99 -9.36
C ARG A 208 -23.38 2.91 -8.26
N GLY A 209 -24.29 3.58 -7.53
CA GLY A 209 -23.93 4.39 -6.37
C GLY A 209 -23.19 3.62 -5.28
N LEU A 210 -23.55 2.35 -5.06
CA LEU A 210 -22.95 1.48 -4.06
C LEU A 210 -21.57 0.92 -4.47
N TYR A 211 -21.40 0.57 -5.75
CA TYR A 211 -20.24 -0.22 -6.18
C TYR A 211 -19.19 0.55 -6.99
N THR A 212 -19.55 1.61 -7.72
CA THR A 212 -18.61 2.29 -8.63
C THR A 212 -17.30 2.73 -7.94
N HIS A 213 -17.39 3.13 -6.67
CA HIS A 213 -16.29 3.69 -5.89
C HIS A 213 -15.83 2.79 -4.73
N SER A 214 -16.37 1.58 -4.61
CA SER A 214 -16.03 0.63 -3.55
C SER A 214 -14.78 -0.18 -3.89
N LEU A 215 -14.12 -0.76 -2.87
CA LEU A 215 -12.87 -1.50 -3.05
C LEU A 215 -12.98 -2.65 -4.05
N ALA A 216 -14.12 -3.37 -4.01
CA ALA A 216 -14.38 -4.52 -4.85
C ALA A 216 -14.36 -4.16 -6.34
N ASN A 217 -14.68 -2.92 -6.70
CA ASN A 217 -14.67 -2.48 -8.09
C ASN A 217 -13.31 -1.92 -8.56
N LEU A 218 -12.30 -1.90 -7.69
CA LEU A 218 -10.98 -1.35 -7.99
C LEU A 218 -9.98 -2.44 -8.36
N THR A 219 -9.08 -2.10 -9.28
CA THR A 219 -7.92 -2.94 -9.60
C THR A 219 -6.73 -2.08 -10.00
N LEU A 220 -5.55 -2.69 -10.10
CA LEU A 220 -4.35 -2.03 -10.62
C LEU A 220 -4.24 -2.19 -12.14
N LEU A 221 -3.83 -1.11 -12.80
CA LEU A 221 -3.55 -1.10 -14.22
C LEU A 221 -2.21 -0.40 -14.49
N GLY A 222 -1.30 -1.07 -15.18
CA GLY A 222 -0.06 -0.50 -15.65
C GLY A 222 -0.20 0.04 -17.07
N GLY A 223 0.26 1.27 -17.30
CA GLY A 223 0.27 1.85 -18.63
C GLY A 223 0.74 3.29 -18.63
N LYS A 224 1.42 3.67 -19.73
CA LYS A 224 1.80 5.07 -19.93
C LYS A 224 0.56 5.95 -19.86
N LYS A 225 0.63 6.95 -18.97
CA LYS A 225 -0.27 8.12 -18.82
C LYS A 225 -1.63 7.96 -19.51
N ASN A 226 -2.72 7.81 -18.74
CA ASN A 226 -4.07 7.52 -19.25
C ASN A 226 -4.48 8.43 -20.43
N THR A 227 -4.24 7.96 -21.65
CA THR A 227 -4.52 8.72 -22.87
C THR A 227 -6.03 8.76 -23.08
N LYS A 228 -6.52 9.75 -23.84
CA LYS A 228 -7.95 9.85 -24.17
C LYS A 228 -8.51 8.54 -24.73
N ALA A 229 -7.74 7.85 -25.58
CA ALA A 229 -8.17 6.57 -26.15
C ALA A 229 -8.13 5.42 -25.15
N LEU A 230 -7.13 5.36 -24.26
CA LEU A 230 -7.14 4.39 -23.18
C LEU A 230 -8.37 4.61 -22.30
N SER A 231 -8.66 5.86 -21.93
CA SER A 231 -9.87 6.20 -21.18
C SER A 231 -11.16 5.83 -21.93
N GLN A 232 -11.24 6.02 -23.25
CA GLN A 232 -12.39 5.58 -24.05
C GLN A 232 -12.53 4.06 -24.06
N ALA A 233 -11.42 3.33 -24.24
CA ALA A 233 -11.41 1.87 -24.23
C ALA A 233 -11.78 1.30 -22.84
N LEU A 234 -11.33 1.96 -21.77
CA LEU A 234 -11.68 1.64 -20.38
C LEU A 234 -13.06 2.16 -19.96
N ASN A 235 -13.87 2.72 -20.87
CA ASN A 235 -15.30 2.98 -20.62
C ASN A 235 -16.20 2.01 -21.38
N GLN A 236 -15.63 1.02 -22.08
CA GLN A 236 -16.39 -0.03 -22.76
C GLN A 236 -17.00 -1.03 -21.75
N ASP A 237 -17.83 -1.93 -22.28
CA ASP A 237 -18.41 -3.02 -21.51
C ASP A 237 -17.34 -3.99 -20.97
N PHE A 238 -17.72 -4.76 -19.95
CA PHE A 238 -16.78 -5.61 -19.22
C PHE A 238 -16.03 -6.59 -20.12
N LYS A 239 -16.72 -7.15 -21.12
CA LYS A 239 -16.17 -8.11 -22.06
C LYS A 239 -14.99 -7.51 -22.82
N GLU A 240 -15.14 -6.29 -23.32
CA GLU A 240 -14.11 -5.56 -24.04
C GLU A 240 -12.97 -5.11 -23.12
N LYS A 241 -13.29 -4.67 -21.90
CA LYS A 241 -12.29 -4.37 -20.87
C LYS A 241 -11.39 -5.57 -20.58
N LYS A 242 -11.96 -6.77 -20.45
CA LYS A 242 -11.17 -8.00 -20.24
C LYS A 242 -10.17 -8.22 -21.37
N GLU A 243 -10.57 -8.03 -22.63
CA GLU A 243 -9.65 -8.18 -23.75
C GLU A 243 -8.48 -7.18 -23.66
N ILE A 244 -8.76 -5.93 -23.25
CA ILE A 244 -7.74 -4.91 -23.01
C ILE A 244 -6.81 -5.33 -21.87
N TYR A 245 -7.36 -5.83 -20.76
CA TYR A 245 -6.57 -6.31 -19.62
C TYR A 245 -5.68 -7.50 -19.98
N MET A 246 -6.13 -8.34 -20.93
CA MET A 246 -5.34 -9.45 -21.48
C MET A 246 -4.36 -9.00 -22.59
N GLY A 247 -4.26 -7.69 -22.85
CA GLY A 247 -3.25 -7.10 -23.73
C GLY A 247 -3.69 -6.93 -25.18
N LYS A 248 -5.00 -6.87 -25.47
CA LYS A 248 -5.52 -6.44 -26.78
C LYS A 248 -4.96 -5.06 -27.13
N THR A 249 -4.47 -4.93 -28.37
CA THR A 249 -3.92 -3.66 -28.86
C THR A 249 -5.08 -2.69 -29.13
N ILE A 250 -4.98 -1.47 -28.61
CA ILE A 250 -5.94 -0.40 -28.90
C ILE A 250 -5.50 0.32 -30.18
N MET A 251 -6.40 0.41 -31.15
CA MET A 251 -6.20 1.13 -32.42
C MET A 251 -6.76 2.55 -32.27
N LEU A 252 -6.00 3.55 -32.70
CA LEU A 252 -6.36 4.97 -32.64
C LEU A 252 -6.14 5.56 -34.02
N ASP A 253 -7.17 6.10 -34.67
CA ASP A 253 -7.07 6.77 -35.97
C ASP A 253 -6.23 5.98 -37.01
N ASN A 254 -6.50 4.68 -37.15
CA ASN A 254 -5.78 3.74 -38.01
C ASN A 254 -4.28 3.55 -37.73
N LYS A 255 -3.77 4.03 -36.59
CA LYS A 255 -2.42 3.77 -36.10
C LYS A 255 -2.46 2.86 -34.87
N LYS A 256 -1.65 1.79 -34.88
CA LYS A 256 -1.34 1.01 -33.68
C LYS A 256 -0.60 1.93 -32.73
N THR A 257 -1.19 2.25 -31.58
CA THR A 257 -0.59 3.22 -30.67
C THR A 257 0.01 2.55 -29.46
N PHE A 258 -0.75 1.80 -28.65
CA PHE A 258 -0.20 1.22 -27.42
C PHE A 258 -0.87 -0.11 -27.03
N ARG A 259 -0.05 -1.08 -26.60
CA ARG A 259 -0.51 -2.22 -25.81
C ARG A 259 -0.65 -1.72 -24.37
N VAL A 260 -1.79 -1.95 -23.71
CA VAL A 260 -1.85 -1.83 -22.25
C VAL A 260 -0.85 -2.86 -21.72
N MET A 261 0.32 -2.37 -21.30
CA MET A 261 1.53 -3.17 -21.35
C MET A 261 1.60 -4.18 -20.20
N THR A 262 0.97 -3.88 -19.06
CA THR A 262 1.08 -4.70 -17.87
C THR A 262 -0.20 -4.64 -17.04
N CYS A 263 -0.94 -5.76 -17.02
CA CYS A 263 -1.95 -5.99 -15.99
C CYS A 263 -1.36 -6.85 -14.90
N TYR A 264 -1.64 -6.44 -13.67
CA TYR A 264 -1.30 -7.12 -12.43
C TYR A 264 -2.08 -8.42 -12.29
N ASP A 265 -1.60 -9.35 -11.48
CA ASP A 265 -2.21 -10.65 -11.27
C ASP A 265 -3.62 -10.52 -10.68
N MET A 266 -3.90 -9.49 -9.88
CA MET A 266 -5.26 -9.19 -9.44
C MET A 266 -6.22 -8.88 -10.58
N THR A 267 -5.75 -8.22 -11.64
CA THR A 267 -6.57 -7.93 -12.81
C THR A 267 -6.69 -9.17 -13.69
N LYS A 268 -5.60 -9.91 -13.93
CA LYS A 268 -5.59 -11.07 -14.85
C LYS A 268 -6.20 -12.32 -14.25
N ASN A 269 -5.85 -12.64 -13.02
CA ASN A 269 -6.14 -13.91 -12.37
C ASN A 269 -7.31 -13.82 -11.39
N ASP A 270 -7.84 -12.64 -11.14
CA ASP A 270 -9.03 -12.47 -10.32
C ASP A 270 -10.14 -11.75 -11.13
N VAL A 271 -9.97 -10.47 -11.52
CA VAL A 271 -11.00 -9.75 -12.31
C VAL A 271 -11.38 -10.49 -13.60
N CYS A 272 -10.40 -10.87 -14.43
CA CYS A 272 -10.67 -11.52 -15.71
C CYS A 272 -11.22 -12.97 -15.60
N ARG A 273 -11.29 -13.56 -14.40
CA ARG A 273 -11.93 -14.87 -14.21
C ARG A 273 -13.46 -14.79 -14.16
N TYR A 274 -14.01 -13.63 -13.80
CA TYR A 274 -15.45 -13.42 -13.84
C TYR A 274 -15.95 -13.41 -15.29
N THR A 275 -17.05 -14.11 -15.55
CA THR A 275 -17.74 -14.09 -16.86
C THR A 275 -18.41 -12.74 -17.08
N GLU A 276 -19.05 -12.23 -16.04
CA GLU A 276 -19.81 -10.99 -16.01
C GLU A 276 -19.45 -10.19 -14.77
N TRP A 277 -19.57 -8.88 -14.86
CA TRP A 277 -19.28 -7.97 -13.75
C TRP A 277 -20.57 -7.32 -13.29
N THR A 278 -21.30 -8.01 -12.43
CA THR A 278 -22.62 -7.62 -11.91
C THR A 278 -22.55 -7.37 -10.41
N PRO A 279 -23.61 -6.83 -9.77
CA PRO A 279 -23.69 -6.73 -8.31
C PRO A 279 -23.36 -8.04 -7.59
N THR A 280 -23.82 -9.17 -8.12
CA THR A 280 -23.52 -10.52 -7.59
C THR A 280 -22.03 -10.85 -7.64
N SER A 281 -21.33 -10.53 -8.74
CA SER A 281 -19.88 -10.73 -8.84
C SER A 281 -19.10 -9.84 -7.88
N LEU A 282 -19.56 -8.59 -7.70
CA LEU A 282 -18.94 -7.63 -6.80
C LEU A 282 -19.10 -8.00 -5.33
N GLU A 283 -20.27 -8.49 -4.91
CA GLU A 283 -20.44 -8.94 -3.51
C GLU A 283 -19.58 -10.16 -3.21
N LYS A 284 -19.50 -11.13 -4.13
CA LYS A 284 -18.57 -12.27 -3.99
C LYS A 284 -17.12 -11.83 -3.86
N ARG A 285 -16.69 -10.88 -4.69
CA ARG A 285 -15.33 -10.34 -4.67
C ARG A 285 -15.03 -9.57 -3.38
N LYS A 286 -16.02 -8.87 -2.83
CA LYS A 286 -15.91 -8.08 -1.59
C LYS A 286 -15.75 -8.97 -0.35
N GLU A 287 -16.32 -10.18 -0.36
CA GLU A 287 -16.17 -11.18 0.70
C GLU A 287 -14.81 -11.89 0.66
N SER A 288 -14.21 -12.01 -0.53
CA SER A 288 -12.89 -12.60 -0.74
C SER A 288 -11.75 -11.70 -0.29
#